data_AF-A0A345CQC9-F1
#
_entry.id   AF-A0A345CQC9-F1
#
_cell.length_a   1.000
_cell.length_b   1.000
_cell.length_c   1.000
_cell.angle_alpha   90.00
_cell.angle_beta   90.00
_cell.angle_gamma   90.00
#
_symmetry.space_group_name_H-M   'P 1'
#
loop_
_entity.id
_entity.type
_entity.pdbx_description
1 polymer ?
#
loop_
_entity_poly.entity_id
_entity_poly.type
_entity_poly.pdbx_seq_one_letter_code
_entity_poly.pdbx_strand_id
1 'polypeptide(L)'
;MDKSLAIMAIACAWTGFIIIIFCFFPSYSIKKYDRILSNYIKRNPLLPAPYSLFFHAGFFGSFGVSYFFCRIIEKKRVAFMSTTSINIYDFANTIESDVVQWFKKYYKLSKILFILYSLFMLMATIQILIIKPDSL
;
A
#
# COMPACT_ATOMS: atom_id res chain seq x y z
N MET A 1 -6.79 -9.99 -32.10
CA MET A 1 -6.97 -9.91 -30.64
C MET A 1 -6.58 -11.25 -30.01
N ASP A 2 -5.47 -11.31 -29.28
CA ASP A 2 -5.12 -12.53 -28.54
C ASP A 2 -6.04 -12.68 -27.33
N LYS A 3 -6.99 -13.62 -27.43
CA LYS A 3 -7.99 -13.90 -26.39
C LYS A 3 -7.33 -14.37 -25.09
N SER A 4 -6.18 -15.03 -25.15
CA SER A 4 -5.46 -15.52 -23.97
C SER A 4 -4.94 -14.36 -23.12
N LEU A 5 -4.30 -13.38 -23.77
CA LEU A 5 -3.79 -12.18 -23.11
C LEU A 5 -4.92 -11.37 -22.44
N ALA A 6 -6.09 -11.30 -23.08
CA ALA A 6 -7.25 -10.59 -22.53
C ALA A 6 -7.81 -11.29 -21.28
N ILE A 7 -7.93 -12.61 -21.34
CA ILE A 7 -8.40 -13.41 -20.20
C ILE A 7 -7.44 -13.27 -19.02
N MET A 8 -6.12 -13.31 -19.25
CA MET A 8 -5.12 -13.10 -18.19
C MET A 8 -5.20 -11.70 -17.57
N ALA A 9 -5.36 -10.65 -18.39
CA ALA A 9 -5.53 -9.29 -17.90
C ALA A 9 -6.79 -9.16 -17.01
N ILE A 10 -7.92 -9.70 -17.48
CA ILE A 10 -9.18 -9.72 -16.72
C ILE A 10 -9.01 -10.49 -15.40
N ALA A 11 -8.33 -11.63 -15.40
CA ALA A 11 -8.06 -12.41 -14.20
C ALA A 11 -7.21 -11.65 -13.17
N CYS A 12 -6.17 -10.93 -13.62
CA CYS A 12 -5.36 -10.06 -12.74
C CYS A 12 -6.21 -8.94 -12.13
N ALA A 13 -7.07 -8.29 -12.93
CA ALA A 13 -7.94 -7.22 -12.46
C ALA A 13 -8.96 -7.72 -11.41
N TRP A 14 -9.64 -8.85 -11.67
CA TRP A 14 -10.59 -9.44 -10.73
C TRP A 14 -9.93 -9.90 -9.44
N THR A 15 -8.76 -10.54 -9.54
CA THR A 15 -7.99 -10.96 -8.37
C THR A 15 -7.58 -9.75 -7.52
N GLY A 16 -7.11 -8.68 -8.15
CA GLY A 16 -6.82 -7.40 -7.48
C GLY A 16 -8.07 -6.83 -6.80
N PHE A 17 -9.21 -6.81 -7.48
CA PHE A 17 -10.47 -6.31 -6.94
C PHE A 17 -10.93 -7.09 -5.69
N ILE A 18 -10.83 -8.43 -5.72
CA ILE A 18 -11.14 -9.26 -4.55
C ILE A 18 -10.21 -8.94 -3.37
N ILE A 19 -8.92 -8.76 -3.62
CA ILE A 19 -7.95 -8.38 -2.57
C ILE A 19 -8.30 -7.00 -1.99
N ILE A 20 -8.72 -6.03 -2.80
CA ILE A 20 -9.24 -4.74 -2.33
C ILE A 20 -10.44 -4.98 -1.43
N ILE A 21 -11.44 -5.76 -1.86
CA ILE A 21 -12.62 -6.00 -1.01
C ILE A 21 -12.20 -6.57 0.36
N PHE A 22 -11.36 -7.60 0.38
CA PHE A 22 -10.89 -8.20 1.63
C PHE A 22 -10.05 -7.26 2.50
N CYS A 23 -9.28 -6.35 1.90
CA CYS A 23 -8.45 -5.39 2.64
C CYS A 23 -9.27 -4.17 3.10
N PHE A 24 -10.26 -3.73 2.33
CA PHE A 24 -10.95 -2.44 2.47
C PHE A 24 -12.33 -2.54 3.16
N PHE A 25 -13.06 -3.66 3.01
CA PHE A 25 -14.40 -3.80 3.60
C PHE A 25 -14.47 -4.20 5.09
N PRO A 26 -13.47 -4.82 5.73
CA PRO A 26 -13.55 -5.00 7.17
C PRO A 26 -13.42 -3.63 7.85
N SER A 27 -14.54 -3.11 8.38
CA SER A 27 -14.55 -1.91 9.25
C SER A 27 -13.53 -2.01 10.40
N TYR A 28 -13.14 -3.23 10.75
CA TYR A 28 -12.05 -3.57 11.67
C TYR A 28 -10.65 -3.08 11.23
N SER A 29 -10.32 -3.15 9.93
CA SER A 29 -9.03 -2.66 9.39
C SER A 29 -8.92 -1.13 9.50
N ILE A 30 -10.02 -0.43 9.21
CA ILE A 30 -10.08 1.04 9.29
C ILE A 30 -9.90 1.49 10.75
N LYS A 31 -10.60 0.86 11.71
CA LYS A 31 -10.46 1.19 13.14
C LYS A 31 -9.05 0.94 13.68
N LYS A 32 -8.38 -0.14 13.26
CA LYS A 32 -6.98 -0.40 13.65
C LYS A 32 -6.02 0.62 13.07
N TYR A 33 -6.23 0.98 11.81
CA TYR A 33 -5.47 2.04 11.14
C TYR A 33 -5.63 3.38 11.88
N ASP A 34 -6.86 3.82 12.12
CA ASP A 34 -7.16 5.10 12.79
C ASP A 34 -6.64 5.15 14.23
N ARG A 35 -6.71 4.05 14.98
CA ARG A 35 -6.17 3.96 16.35
C ARG A 35 -4.66 4.16 16.38
N ILE A 36 -3.91 3.54 15.47
CA ILE A 36 -2.46 3.75 15.41
C ILE A 36 -2.14 5.15 14.90
N LEU A 37 -2.88 5.61 13.91
CA LEU A 37 -2.70 6.93 13.33
C LEU A 37 -2.84 8.02 14.40
N SER A 38 -3.93 7.97 15.16
CA SER A 38 -4.17 8.89 16.28
C SER A 38 -3.13 8.77 17.39
N ASN A 39 -2.68 7.56 17.73
CA ASN A 39 -1.61 7.36 18.72
C ASN A 39 -0.25 7.88 18.25
N TYR A 40 0.05 7.77 16.96
CA TYR A 40 1.29 8.27 16.37
C TYR A 40 1.32 9.80 16.36
N ILE A 41 0.27 10.45 15.84
CA ILE A 41 0.18 11.93 15.82
C ILE A 41 0.30 12.51 17.22
N LYS A 42 -0.35 11.88 18.22
CA LYS A 42 -0.30 12.32 19.63
C LYS A 42 1.12 12.33 20.20
N ARG A 43 2.00 11.44 19.74
CA ARG A 43 3.38 11.29 20.26
C ARG A 43 4.44 11.94 19.36
N ASN A 44 4.19 12.00 18.06
CA ASN A 44 5.07 12.57 17.05
C ASN A 44 4.24 13.34 16.02
N PRO A 45 4.14 14.67 16.13
CA PRO A 45 3.23 15.46 15.31
C PRO A 45 3.65 15.60 13.84
N LEU A 46 4.88 15.20 13.47
CA LEU A 46 5.42 15.41 12.13
C LEU A 46 5.75 14.09 11.44
N LEU A 47 4.90 13.67 10.51
CA LEU A 47 5.29 12.70 9.49
C LEU A 47 6.17 13.38 8.44
N PRO A 48 7.31 12.78 8.05
CA PRO A 48 8.08 13.28 6.92
C PRO A 48 7.25 13.23 5.63
N ALA A 49 7.38 14.23 4.76
CA ALA A 49 6.84 14.15 3.40
C ALA A 49 7.58 13.03 2.63
N PRO A 50 6.89 12.21 1.79
CA PRO A 50 5.51 12.32 1.33
C PRO A 50 4.47 11.62 2.23
N TYR A 51 4.88 11.01 3.35
CA TYR A 51 3.98 10.24 4.21
C TYR A 51 2.93 11.10 4.89
N SER A 52 3.20 12.38 5.12
CA SER A 52 2.20 13.35 5.53
C SER A 52 1.08 13.53 4.50
N LEU A 53 1.37 13.46 3.19
CA LEU A 53 0.33 13.54 2.15
C LEU A 53 -0.52 12.27 2.14
N PHE A 54 0.12 11.11 2.22
CA PHE A 54 -0.58 9.82 2.34
C PHE A 54 -1.43 9.75 3.61
N PHE A 55 -0.96 10.35 4.69
CA PHE A 55 -1.72 10.51 5.93
C PHE A 55 -3.01 11.31 5.71
N HIS A 56 -2.93 12.48 5.06
CA HIS A 56 -4.10 13.35 4.83
C HIS A 56 -5.08 12.77 3.80
N ALA A 57 -4.60 11.91 2.90
CA ALA A 57 -5.44 11.15 1.98
C ALA A 57 -6.30 10.07 2.69
N GLY A 58 -6.17 9.93 4.02
CA GLY A 58 -6.95 9.00 4.82
C GLY A 58 -6.69 7.56 4.42
N PHE A 59 -7.75 6.77 4.30
CA PHE A 59 -7.64 5.34 3.99
C PHE A 59 -7.07 5.06 2.60
N PHE A 60 -7.23 5.95 1.62
CA PHE A 60 -6.63 5.79 0.28
C PHE A 60 -5.10 5.94 0.29
N GLY A 61 -4.56 6.73 1.22
CA GLY A 61 -3.11 6.82 1.44
C GLY A 61 -2.56 5.77 2.41
N SER A 62 -3.40 4.88 2.94
CA SER A 62 -3.00 3.85 3.90
C SER A 62 -1.87 2.95 3.38
N PHE A 63 -1.74 2.75 2.06
CA PHE A 63 -0.62 2.03 1.45
C PHE A 63 0.73 2.65 1.81
N GLY A 64 0.88 3.96 1.60
CA GLY A 64 2.11 4.70 1.88
C GLY A 64 2.41 4.77 3.38
N VAL A 65 1.38 4.93 4.20
CA VAL A 65 1.49 4.92 5.66
C VAL A 65 1.87 3.53 6.18
N SER A 66 1.36 2.46 5.57
CA SER A 66 1.72 1.08 5.92
C SER A 66 3.16 0.75 5.59
N TYR A 67 3.65 1.23 4.44
CA TYR A 67 5.08 1.15 4.11
C TYR A 67 5.92 1.82 5.21
N PHE A 68 5.57 3.04 5.61
CA PHE A 68 6.27 3.80 6.63
C PHE A 68 6.36 3.04 7.95
N PHE A 69 5.22 2.61 8.49
CA PHE A 69 5.18 1.86 9.75
C PHE A 69 5.92 0.53 9.65
N CYS A 70 5.78 -0.23 8.56
CA CYS A 70 6.54 -1.48 8.40
C CYS A 70 8.06 -1.24 8.39
N ARG A 71 8.54 -0.17 7.74
CA ARG A 71 9.98 0.15 7.74
C ARG A 71 10.48 0.54 9.12
N ILE A 72 9.70 1.30 9.88
CA ILE A 72 10.03 1.70 11.25
C ILE A 72 10.04 0.50 12.20
N ILE A 73 9.03 -0.37 12.13
CA ILE A 73 8.97 -1.63 12.89
C ILE A 73 10.16 -2.53 12.57
N GLU A 74 10.58 -2.60 11.30
CA GLU A 74 11.74 -3.38 10.88
C GLU A 74 13.07 -2.68 11.16
N LYS A 75 13.07 -1.50 11.80
CA LYS A 75 14.26 -0.66 12.04
C LYS A 75 15.06 -0.37 10.76
N LYS A 76 14.36 -0.28 9.63
CA LYS A 76 14.96 0.05 8.33
C LYS A 76 14.87 1.54 8.07
N ARG A 77 15.79 2.05 7.24
CA ARG A 77 15.72 3.44 6.76
C ARG A 77 14.44 3.67 5.97
N VAL A 78 13.72 4.73 6.30
CA VAL A 78 12.59 5.22 5.52
C VAL A 78 13.13 6.18 4.47
N ALA A 79 12.63 6.10 3.23
CA ALA A 79 13.00 7.06 2.20
C ALA A 79 12.53 8.48 2.61
N PHE A 80 13.29 9.52 2.26
CA PHE A 80 12.94 10.92 2.57
C PHE A 80 12.87 11.28 4.06
N MET A 81 13.43 10.44 4.94
CA MET A 81 13.51 10.72 6.38
C MET A 81 14.90 11.27 6.74
N SER A 82 14.94 12.42 7.44
CA SER A 82 16.19 12.97 7.95
C SER A 82 16.72 12.14 9.14
N THR A 83 18.04 12.04 9.27
CA THR A 83 18.73 11.20 10.27
C THR A 83 18.47 11.57 11.73
N THR A 84 17.85 12.72 12.00
CA THR A 84 17.62 13.26 13.35
C THR A 84 16.44 12.60 14.09
N SER A 85 15.77 11.62 13.49
CA SER A 85 14.49 11.06 13.97
C SER A 85 14.60 9.86 14.90
N ILE A 86 15.61 9.81 15.78
CA ILE A 86 15.89 8.66 16.68
C ILE A 86 14.64 8.21 17.45
N ASN A 87 13.79 9.16 17.85
CA ASN A 87 12.53 8.92 18.58
C ASN A 87 11.50 8.05 17.81
N ILE A 88 11.50 8.07 16.48
CA ILE A 88 10.49 7.37 15.68
C ILE A 88 10.69 5.84 15.71
N TYR A 89 11.93 5.37 15.87
CA TYR A 89 12.20 3.94 16.02
C TYR A 89 11.82 3.42 17.42
N ASP A 90 11.85 4.27 18.44
CA ASP A 90 11.38 3.91 19.78
C ASP A 90 9.85 3.78 19.85
N PHE A 91 9.13 4.63 19.10
CA PHE A 91 7.69 4.47 18.93
C PHE A 91 7.32 3.07 18.40
N ALA A 92 8.15 2.50 17.52
CA ALA A 92 7.91 1.16 16.97
C ALA A 92 7.76 0.08 18.06
N ASN A 93 8.51 0.21 19.16
CA ASN A 93 8.48 -0.72 20.28
C ASN A 93 7.20 -0.59 21.13
N THR A 94 6.45 0.52 20.98
CA THR A 94 5.20 0.78 21.72
C THR A 94 3.96 0.24 21.03
N ILE A 95 4.10 -0.27 19.79
CA ILE A 95 2.98 -0.77 19.00
C ILE A 95 2.64 -2.20 19.45
N GLU A 96 1.36 -2.44 19.74
CA GLU A 96 0.83 -3.77 20.08
C GLU A 96 1.13 -4.79 18.96
N SER A 97 1.50 -6.01 19.37
CA SER A 97 2.00 -7.05 18.46
C SER A 97 0.97 -7.50 17.43
N ASP A 98 -0.32 -7.50 17.79
CA ASP A 98 -1.42 -7.84 16.89
C ASP A 98 -1.53 -6.82 15.73
N VAL A 99 -1.28 -5.54 16.01
CA VAL A 99 -1.34 -4.50 14.99
C VAL A 99 -0.09 -4.49 14.13
N VAL A 100 1.08 -4.80 14.70
CA VAL A 100 2.30 -5.04 13.92
C VAL A 100 2.08 -6.17 12.90
N GLN A 101 1.47 -7.28 13.31
CA GLN A 101 1.15 -8.39 12.41
C GLN A 101 0.16 -7.98 11.32
N TRP A 102 -0.87 -7.21 11.69
CA TRP A 102 -1.83 -6.67 10.73
C TRP A 102 -1.14 -5.78 9.68
N PHE A 103 -0.27 -4.85 10.09
CA PHE A 103 0.47 -3.98 9.17
C PHE A 103 1.35 -4.78 8.20
N LYS A 104 2.08 -5.78 8.69
CA LYS A 104 2.90 -6.65 7.84
C LYS A 104 2.05 -7.40 6.81
N LYS A 105 0.89 -7.92 7.22
CA LYS A 105 -0.04 -8.61 6.32
C LYS A 105 -0.64 -7.65 5.29
N TYR A 106 -1.11 -6.49 5.74
CA TYR A 106 -1.68 -5.45 4.89
C TYR A 106 -0.66 -4.94 3.87
N TYR A 107 0.57 -4.64 4.29
CA TYR A 107 1.66 -4.21 3.41
C TYR A 107 2.06 -5.30 2.40
N LYS A 108 2.03 -6.58 2.79
CA LYS A 108 2.25 -7.68 1.85
C LYS A 108 1.15 -7.76 0.78
N LEU A 109 -0.12 -7.68 1.17
CA LEU A 109 -1.26 -7.69 0.25
C LEU A 109 -1.24 -6.48 -0.68
N SER A 110 -0.94 -5.31 -0.12
CA SER A 110 -0.68 -4.06 -0.84
C SER A 110 0.36 -4.21 -1.95
N LYS A 111 1.52 -4.85 -1.68
CA LYS A 111 2.53 -5.13 -2.71
C LYS A 111 2.03 -6.07 -3.80
N ILE A 112 1.31 -7.12 -3.42
CA ILE A 112 0.71 -8.06 -4.39
C ILE A 112 -0.27 -7.32 -5.29
N LEU A 113 -1.10 -6.45 -4.71
CA LEU A 113 -2.04 -5.61 -5.44
C LEU A 113 -1.32 -4.73 -6.47
N PHE A 114 -0.25 -4.05 -6.05
CA PHE A 114 0.56 -3.22 -6.94
C PHE A 114 1.12 -4.01 -8.13
N ILE A 115 1.63 -5.22 -7.88
CA ILE A 115 2.15 -6.12 -8.93
C ILE A 115 1.03 -6.54 -9.89
N LEU A 116 -0.13 -6.97 -9.37
CA LEU A 116 -1.26 -7.40 -10.18
C LEU A 116 -1.77 -6.28 -11.10
N TYR A 117 -1.90 -5.05 -10.57
CA TYR A 117 -2.29 -3.90 -11.39
C TYR A 117 -1.22 -3.49 -12.39
N SER A 118 0.07 -3.59 -12.02
CA SER A 118 1.17 -3.31 -12.95
C SER A 118 1.14 -4.29 -14.13
N LEU A 119 0.92 -5.58 -13.87
CA LEU A 119 0.78 -6.61 -14.90
C LEU A 119 -0.46 -6.38 -15.76
N PHE A 120 -1.60 -6.04 -15.16
CA PHE A 120 -2.81 -5.68 -15.88
C PHE A 120 -2.56 -4.52 -16.85
N MET A 121 -1.98 -3.42 -16.37
CA MET A 121 -1.69 -2.24 -17.20
C MET A 121 -0.70 -2.56 -18.34
N LEU A 122 0.32 -3.37 -18.06
CA LEU A 122 1.29 -3.80 -19.06
C LEU A 122 0.63 -4.64 -20.16
N MET A 123 -0.19 -5.64 -19.78
CA MET A 123 -0.92 -6.47 -20.74
C MET A 123 -1.91 -5.65 -21.56
N ALA A 124 -2.66 -4.74 -20.93
CA ALA A 124 -3.60 -3.85 -21.62
C ALA A 124 -2.87 -2.94 -22.63
N THR A 125 -1.72 -2.39 -22.26
CA THR A 125 -0.89 -1.56 -23.15
C THR A 125 -0.40 -2.37 -24.35
N ILE A 126 0.11 -3.58 -24.12
CA ILE A 126 0.54 -4.49 -25.20
C ILE A 126 -0.63 -4.79 -26.14
N GLN A 127 -1.83 -5.03 -25.62
CA GLN A 127 -3.02 -5.25 -26.45
C GLN A 127 -3.35 -4.06 -27.34
N ILE A 128 -3.34 -2.85 -26.78
CA ILE A 128 -3.60 -1.63 -27.55
C ILE A 128 -2.55 -1.46 -28.66
N LEU A 129 -1.28 -1.71 -28.35
CA LEU A 129 -0.18 -1.61 -29.30
C LEU A 129 -0.23 -2.67 -30.41
N ILE A 130 -0.74 -3.88 -30.13
CA ILE A 130 -0.95 -4.95 -31.13
C ILE A 130 -2.19 -4.69 -32.00
N ILE A 131 -3.19 -3.96 -31.50
CA ILE A 131 -4.41 -3.63 -32.26
C ILE A 131 -4.20 -2.43 -33.19
N LYS A 132 -3.34 -1.47 -32.79
CA LYS A 132 -3.06 -0.25 -33.55
C LYS A 132 -2.09 -0.36 -34.77
N PRO A 133 -1.27 -1.41 -35.00
CA PRO A 133 -0.29 -1.40 -36.07
C PRO A 133 -0.93 -1.52 -37.46
N ASP A 134 -2.19 -1.92 -37.56
CA ASP A 134 -2.91 -2.09 -38.84
C ASP A 134 -3.69 -0.83 -39.29
N SER A 135 -3.45 0.32 -38.67
CA SER A 135 -4.21 1.58 -38.91
C SER A 135 -3.38 2.75 -39.45
N LEU A 136 -2.20 2.46 -40.02
CA LEU A 136 -1.30 3.42 -40.65
C LEU A 136 -0.91 2.99 -42.06
#